data_AF-A0A533RVM5-F1
#
_entry.id   AF-A0A533RVM5-F1
#
_cell.length_a   1.000
_cell.length_b   1.000
_cell.length_c   1.000
_cell.angle_alpha   90.00
_cell.angle_beta   90.00
_cell.angle_gamma   90.00
#
_symmetry.space_group_name_H-M   'P 1'
#
loop_
_entity.id
_entity.type
_entity.pdbx_description
1 polymer ?
#
loop_
_entity_poly.entity_id
_entity_poly.type
_entity_poly.pdbx_seq_one_letter_code
_entity_poly.pdbx_strand_id
1 'polypeptide(L)' 'MNQSNNPPVPFADSYWVIPGQFLAGENPAKSGDEPTIIRRVQALLKSGISVFYDLTEKANGHGHYAP' A
#
# COMPACT_ATOMS: atom_id res chain seq x y z
N MET A 1 -18.70 -0.83 26.11
CA MET A 1 -17.63 0.01 25.54
C MET A 1 -17.23 -0.62 24.21
N ASN A 2 -17.80 -0.16 23.09
CA ASN A 2 -17.44 -0.71 21.77
C ASN A 2 -16.13 -0.05 21.34
N GLN A 3 -15.01 -0.74 21.57
CA GLN A 3 -13.73 -0.41 20.96
C GLN A 3 -13.91 -0.59 19.44
N SER A 4 -13.86 0.50 18.68
CA SER A 4 -13.73 0.43 17.22
C SER A 4 -12.35 -0.16 16.91
N ASN A 5 -12.27 -1.49 16.82
CA ASN A 5 -11.05 -2.22 16.45
C ASN A 5 -10.74 -1.97 14.96
N ASN A 6 -10.31 -0.76 14.62
CA ASN A 6 -9.81 -0.48 13.29
C ASN A 6 -8.47 -1.18 13.11
N PRO A 7 -8.27 -1.90 11.99
CA PRO A 7 -7.00 -2.55 11.72
C PRO A 7 -5.87 -1.52 11.61
N PRO A 8 -4.64 -1.88 11.98
CA PRO A 8 -3.50 -1.00 11.81
C PRO A 8 -3.31 -0.67 10.33
N VAL A 9 -2.86 0.55 10.05
CA VAL A 9 -2.49 0.98 8.69
C VAL A 9 -1.13 0.35 8.34
N PRO A 10 -0.99 -0.32 7.17
CA PRO A 10 0.18 -1.15 6.87
C PRO A 10 1.48 -0.36 6.62
N PHE A 11 1.38 0.86 6.09
CA PHE A 11 2.52 1.78 5.93
C PHE A 11 2.04 3.23 5.82
N ALA A 12 2.96 4.19 5.91
CA ALA A 12 2.66 5.63 5.79
C ALA A 12 1.95 5.96 4.45
N ASP A 13 1.26 7.10 4.39
CA ASP A 13 0.58 7.56 3.17
C ASP A 13 -0.46 6.57 2.63
N SER A 14 -1.05 5.77 3.51
CA SER A 14 -2.22 4.93 3.26
C SER A 14 -3.25 5.08 4.38
N TYR A 15 -4.51 4.79 4.08
CA TYR A 15 -5.61 4.83 5.04
C TYR A 15 -6.73 3.86 4.67
N TRP A 16 -7.43 3.38 5.68
CA TRP A 16 -8.62 2.55 5.49
C TRP A 16 -9.80 3.43 5.11
N VAL A 17 -10.28 3.26 3.87
CA VAL A 17 -11.57 3.82 3.43
C VAL A 17 -12.70 3.02 4.08
N ILE A 18 -12.57 1.69 4.08
CA ILE A 18 -13.41 0.76 4.84
C ILE A 18 -12.48 -0.10 5.69
N PRO A 19 -12.53 -0.01 7.03
CA PRO A 19 -11.68 -0.78 7.94
C PRO A 19 -11.64 -2.28 7.59
N GLY A 20 -10.45 -2.77 7.23
CA GLY A 20 -10.19 -4.18 6.95
C GLY A 20 -10.74 -4.71 5.61
N GLN A 21 -11.30 -3.83 4.77
CA GLN A 21 -11.89 -4.23 3.48
C GLN A 21 -11.33 -3.42 2.30
N PHE A 22 -11.14 -2.11 2.48
CA PHE A 22 -10.70 -1.25 1.38
C PHE A 22 -9.69 -0.20 1.88
N LEU A 23 -8.48 -0.27 1.35
CA LEU A 23 -7.35 0.60 1.66
C LEU A 23 -7.03 1.45 0.42
N ALA A 24 -6.85 2.75 0.61
CA ALA A 24 -6.31 3.65 -0.41
C ALA A 24 -4.98 4.23 0.08
N GLY A 25 -4.06 4.51 -0.84
CA GLY A 25 -2.75 5.05 -0.47
C GLY A 25 -1.78 5.13 -1.63
N GLU A 26 -0.56 5.52 -1.30
CA GLU A 26 0.56 5.56 -2.22
C GLU A 26 0.90 4.16 -2.76
N ASN A 27 1.34 4.08 -4.02
CA ASN A 27 1.85 2.82 -4.58
C ASN A 27 3.05 2.35 -3.73
N PRO A 28 3.03 1.11 -3.19
CA PRO A 28 4.08 0.63 -2.28
C PRO A 28 5.47 0.63 -2.92
N ALA A 29 5.55 0.56 -4.25
CA ALA A 29 6.80 0.61 -5.00
C ALA A 29 7.33 2.03 -5.22
N LYS A 30 6.51 3.11 -5.14
CA LYS A 30 6.79 4.48 -5.62
C LYS A 30 8.16 5.05 -5.27
N SER A 31 8.64 4.76 -4.08
CA SER A 31 9.93 5.22 -3.59
C SER A 31 10.54 4.22 -2.63
N GLY A 32 11.87 4.22 -2.53
CA GLY A 32 12.61 3.37 -1.60
C GLY A 32 13.46 2.33 -2.32
N ASP A 33 14.34 1.70 -1.55
CA ASP A 33 15.11 0.55 -1.99
C ASP A 33 14.24 -0.73 -1.98
N GLU A 34 14.75 -1.79 -2.60
CA GLU A 34 14.07 -3.09 -2.67
C GLU A 34 13.63 -3.60 -1.27
N PRO A 35 14.44 -3.53 -0.20
CA PRO A 35 14.00 -3.89 1.16
C PRO A 35 12.78 -3.10 1.65
N THR A 36 12.73 -1.80 1.38
CA THR A 36 11.59 -0.94 1.76
C THR A 36 10.33 -1.34 1.01
N ILE A 37 10.43 -1.61 -0.29
CA ILE A 37 9.32 -2.04 -1.13
C ILE A 37 8.79 -3.40 -0.65
N ILE A 38 9.68 -4.38 -0.43
CA ILE A 38 9.31 -5.70 0.09
C ILE A 38 8.60 -5.58 1.44
N ARG A 39 9.10 -4.74 2.35
CA ARG A 39 8.47 -4.52 3.66
C ARG A 39 7.04 -3.98 3.52
N ARG A 40 6.79 -3.03 2.62
CA ARG A 40 5.44 -2.47 2.38
C ARG A 40 4.51 -3.53 1.79
N VAL A 41 4.98 -4.32 0.81
CA VAL A 41 4.20 -5.43 0.23
C VAL A 41 3.85 -6.48 1.30
N GLN A 42 4.82 -6.87 2.14
CA GLN A 42 4.56 -7.80 3.24
C GLN A 42 3.55 -7.25 4.25
N ALA A 43 3.57 -5.94 4.53
CA ALA A 43 2.60 -5.30 5.41
C ALA A 43 1.17 -5.34 4.83
N LEU A 44 1.02 -5.13 3.51
CA LEU A 44 -0.27 -5.30 2.82
C LEU A 44 -0.80 -6.73 2.97
N LEU A 45 0.04 -7.73 2.69
CA LEU A 45 -0.33 -9.15 2.84
C LEU A 45 -0.74 -9.49 4.28
N LYS A 46 0.01 -9.01 5.28
CA LYS A 46 -0.32 -9.21 6.70
C LYS A 46 -1.64 -8.54 7.11
N SER A 47 -2.06 -7.48 6.41
CA SER A 47 -3.35 -6.84 6.62
C SER A 47 -4.53 -7.54 5.93
N GLY A 48 -4.28 -8.67 5.25
CA GLY A 48 -5.30 -9.45 4.55
C GLY A 48 -5.59 -8.99 3.12
N ILE A 49 -4.83 -8.03 2.59
CA ILE A 49 -4.99 -7.56 1.21
C ILE A 49 -4.42 -8.62 0.26
N SER A 50 -5.26 -9.11 -0.64
CA SER A 50 -4.92 -10.12 -1.65
C SER A 50 -5.05 -9.61 -3.09
N VAL A 51 -5.64 -8.42 -3.28
CA VAL A 51 -5.84 -7.77 -4.57
C VAL A 51 -5.33 -6.34 -4.48
N PHE A 52 -4.52 -5.92 -5.46
CA PHE A 52 -3.97 -4.58 -5.56
C PHE A 52 -4.32 -3.98 -6.92
N TYR A 53 -4.97 -2.82 -6.90
CA TYR A 53 -5.28 -2.06 -8.11
C TYR A 53 -4.25 -0.94 -8.26
N ASP A 54 -3.35 -1.09 -9.23
CA ASP A 54 -2.43 -0.02 -9.58
C ASP A 54 -3.14 1.01 -10.45
N LEU A 55 -3.40 2.18 -9.87
CA LEU A 55 -4.02 3.31 -10.56
C LEU A 55 -2.98 4.36 -10.99
N THR A 56 -1.69 4.04 -10.90
CA THR A 56 -0.64 4.93 -11.39
C THR A 56 -0.67 4.99 -12.91
N GLU A 57 -0.51 6.19 -13.45
CA GLU A 57 -0.33 6.34 -14.88
C GLU A 57 1.06 5.81 -15.27
N LYS A 58 1.12 5.05 -16.36
CA LYS A 58 2.42 4.74 -16.98
C LYS A 58 3.02 6.07 -17.43
N ALA A 59 4.12 6.48 -16.78
CA ALA A 59 4.86 7.66 -17.17
C ALA A 59 5.13 7.63 -18.68
N ASN A 60 4.94 8.77 -19.33
CA ASN A 60 5.17 8.96 -20.76
C ASN A 60 6.67 8.75 -21.04
N GLY A 61 7.09 7.50 -21.24
CA GLY A 61 8.44 7.12 -21.69
C GLY A 61 9.61 7.27 -20.70
N HIS A 62 9.49 8.02 -19.60
CA HIS A 62 10.59 8.19 -18.63
C HIS A 62 10.22 7.57 -17.28
N GLY A 63 10.61 6.31 -17.10
CA GLY A 63 10.27 5.48 -15.95
C GLY A 63 10.76 6.05 -14.62
N HIS A 64 9.87 6.12 -13.64
CA HIS A 64 10.19 6.44 -12.24
C HIS A 64 10.46 5.19 -11.39
N TYR A 65 10.77 4.06 -12.03
CA TYR A 65 11.22 2.84 -11.36
C TYR A 65 12.47 2.35 -12.05
N ALA A 66 13.62 2.73 -11.51
CA ALA A 66 14.86 2.02 -11.80
C ALA A 66 14.85 0.70 -10.99
N PRO A 67 15.26 -0.42 -11.60
CA PRO A 67 15.43 -1.69 -10.89
C PRO A 67 16.53 -1.61 -9.82
#